data_AF-A0A957M522-F1
#
_entry.id   AF-A0A957M522-F1
#
_cell.length_a   1.000
_cell.length_b   1.000
_cell.length_c   1.000
_cell.angle_alpha   90.00
_cell.angle_beta   90.00
_cell.angle_gamma   90.00
#
_symmetry.space_group_name_H-M   'P 1'
#
loop_
_entity.id
_entity.type
_entity.pdbx_description
1 polymer ?
#
loop_
_entity_poly.entity_id
_entity_poly.type
_entity_poly.pdbx_seq_one_letter_code
_entity_poly.pdbx_strand_id
1 'polypeptide(L)'
;TIGTGLGGGGMVNGQMLHGLMHAEMGHTRIPHDWERDPYGGNCPYHGDCWEGLACGPAIEARWQTSGRDLAPEHPAWALEAHYLALGVTNITLMLSPQRIILGGGVMDQEQIFPMLRKNVQALLNGYVQKAEILEHIDEYIVPPGLGNRAGVLGAIALAMNAAEA
;
A
#
# COMPACT_ATOMS: atom_id res chain seq x y z
N THR A 1 1.30 0.22 -5.52
CA THR A 1 2.75 -0.06 -5.58
C THR A 1 3.46 0.70 -4.48
N ILE A 2 4.34 0.03 -3.74
CA ILE A 2 5.20 0.61 -2.71
C ILE A 2 6.66 0.29 -3.08
N GLY A 3 7.40 1.30 -3.49
CA GLY A 3 8.77 1.22 -3.99
C GLY A 3 9.47 2.55 -3.81
N THR A 4 10.05 3.13 -4.87
CA THR A 4 10.64 4.49 -4.80
C THR A 4 9.63 5.54 -4.33
N GLY A 5 8.37 5.38 -4.73
CA GLY A 5 7.22 6.11 -4.20
C GLY A 5 6.09 5.16 -3.81
N LEU A 6 4.94 5.71 -3.46
CA LEU A 6 3.72 4.99 -3.12
C LEU A 6 2.59 5.51 -4.01
N GLY A 7 2.10 4.64 -4.89
CA GLY A 7 1.02 4.97 -5.83
C GLY A 7 -0.06 3.91 -5.82
N GLY A 8 -1.28 4.29 -6.20
CA GLY A 8 -2.42 3.38 -6.24
C GLY A 8 -3.40 3.74 -7.36
N GLY A 9 -3.98 2.70 -7.97
CA GLY A 9 -5.08 2.81 -8.92
C GLY A 9 -6.29 2.04 -8.40
N GLY A 10 -7.49 2.51 -8.72
CA GLY A 10 -8.74 1.82 -8.41
C GLY A 10 -9.39 1.27 -9.68
N MET A 11 -10.18 0.20 -9.53
CA MET A 11 -11.06 -0.31 -10.59
C MET A 11 -12.46 -0.47 -10.02
N VAL A 12 -13.47 0.06 -10.72
CA VAL A 12 -14.88 0.01 -10.33
C VAL A 12 -15.68 -0.42 -11.56
N ASN A 13 -16.53 -1.45 -11.41
CA ASN A 13 -17.32 -2.02 -12.51
C ASN A 13 -16.49 -2.40 -13.74
N GLY A 14 -15.28 -2.95 -13.51
CA GLY A 14 -14.34 -3.34 -14.58
C GLY A 14 -13.66 -2.18 -15.29
N GLN A 15 -13.87 -0.94 -14.87
CA GLN A 15 -13.28 0.26 -15.46
C GLN A 15 -12.28 0.90 -14.50
N MET A 16 -11.22 1.49 -15.04
CA MET A 16 -10.25 2.24 -14.24
C MET A 16 -10.93 3.46 -13.60
N LEU A 17 -10.70 3.66 -12.31
CA LEU A 17 -11.19 4.83 -11.59
C LEU A 17 -10.46 6.08 -12.12
N HIS A 18 -11.22 6.96 -12.77
CA HIS A 18 -10.73 8.26 -13.23
C HIS A 18 -11.79 9.33 -12.96
N GLY A 19 -11.42 10.37 -12.21
CA GLY A 19 -12.28 11.50 -11.88
C GLY A 19 -11.79 12.78 -12.56
N LEU A 20 -11.66 13.85 -11.78
CA LEU A 20 -10.98 15.09 -12.21
C LEU A 20 -9.57 14.80 -12.77
N MET A 21 -8.88 13.84 -12.15
CA MET A 21 -7.61 13.27 -12.58
C MET A 21 -7.51 11.81 -12.08
N HIS A 22 -6.41 11.12 -12.37
CA HIS A 22 -6.09 9.85 -11.73
C HIS A 22 -5.90 10.02 -10.21
N ALA A 23 -6.10 8.95 -9.46
CA ALA A 23 -5.96 8.98 -8.01
C ALA A 23 -4.49 9.07 -7.58
N GLU A 24 -4.20 9.97 -6.64
CA GLU A 24 -2.89 10.11 -5.97
C GLU A 24 -2.95 9.55 -4.55
N MET A 25 -3.26 8.26 -4.43
CA MET A 25 -3.58 7.61 -3.16
C MET A 25 -2.45 7.71 -2.12
N GLY A 26 -1.18 7.67 -2.56
CA GLY A 26 -0.05 7.70 -1.64
C GLY A 26 0.27 9.05 -1.03
N HIS A 27 -0.32 10.13 -1.52
CA HIS A 27 -0.17 11.45 -0.89
C HIS A 27 -1.26 11.75 0.15
N THR A 28 -2.13 10.78 0.45
CA THR A 28 -3.05 10.90 1.57
C THR A 28 -2.31 11.04 2.90
N ARG A 29 -2.87 11.82 3.83
CA ARG A 29 -2.34 11.94 5.19
C ARG A 29 -2.78 10.74 6.02
N ILE A 30 -1.86 10.22 6.82
CA ILE A 30 -2.13 9.19 7.83
C ILE A 30 -1.71 9.73 9.20
N PRO A 31 -2.29 9.22 10.30
CA PRO A 31 -1.81 9.55 11.63
C PRO A 31 -0.31 9.23 11.78
N HIS A 32 0.43 10.18 12.32
CA HIS A 32 1.87 10.08 12.55
C HIS A 32 2.17 10.24 14.04
N ASP A 33 2.64 9.14 14.65
CA ASP A 33 3.08 9.10 16.04
C ASP A 33 4.56 9.53 16.13
N TRP A 34 4.78 10.81 16.42
CA TRP A 34 6.11 11.42 16.53
C TRP A 34 6.93 10.95 17.73
N GLU A 35 6.28 10.38 18.76
CA GLU A 35 7.00 9.80 19.89
C GLU A 35 7.59 8.45 19.49
N ARG A 36 6.86 7.68 18.68
CA ARG A 36 7.30 6.38 18.16
C ARG A 36 8.24 6.49 16.95
N ASP A 37 8.00 7.43 16.05
CA ASP A 37 8.80 7.68 14.85
C ASP A 37 9.02 9.19 14.68
N PRO A 38 10.19 9.75 15.06
CA PRO A 38 10.49 11.16 14.89
C PRO A 38 10.87 11.54 13.44
N TYR A 39 10.77 10.62 12.48
CA TYR A 39 11.17 10.84 11.09
C TYR A 39 10.23 11.79 10.34
N GLY A 40 10.76 12.90 9.81
CA GLY A 40 9.96 13.98 9.20
C GLY A 40 9.26 13.66 7.87
N GLY A 41 9.52 12.51 7.27
CA GLY A 41 8.96 12.09 5.99
C GLY A 41 9.81 12.50 4.78
N ASN A 42 9.85 11.63 3.76
CA ASN A 42 10.64 11.80 2.54
C ASN A 42 9.97 12.68 1.48
N CYS A 43 8.65 12.91 1.56
CA CYS A 43 7.92 13.53 0.47
C CYS A 43 8.23 15.04 0.40
N PRO A 44 8.69 15.57 -0.74
CA PRO A 44 9.06 16.99 -0.84
C PRO A 44 7.86 17.94 -0.79
N TYR A 45 6.66 17.44 -1.09
CA TYR A 45 5.43 18.25 -1.10
C TYR A 45 4.74 18.26 0.26
N HIS A 46 4.80 17.14 0.97
CA HIS A 46 3.93 16.91 2.11
C HIS A 46 4.70 16.57 3.40
N GLY A 47 5.97 16.15 3.33
CA GLY A 47 6.67 15.57 4.48
C GLY A 47 6.10 14.19 4.78
N ASP A 48 5.29 14.07 5.83
CA ASP A 48 4.77 12.83 6.41
C ASP A 48 3.45 12.31 5.80
N CYS A 49 3.22 12.51 4.49
CA CYS A 49 2.15 11.78 3.82
C CYS A 49 2.43 10.26 3.79
N TRP A 50 1.44 9.45 3.41
CA TRP A 50 1.59 7.99 3.41
C TRP A 50 2.85 7.52 2.64
N GLU A 51 3.08 8.06 1.44
CA GLU A 51 4.33 7.84 0.68
C GLU A 51 5.55 8.30 1.47
N GLY A 52 5.49 9.51 2.03
CA GLY A 52 6.60 10.11 2.75
C GLY A 52 7.07 9.30 3.95
N LEU A 53 6.19 8.49 4.53
CA LEU A 53 6.51 7.62 5.66
C LEU A 53 6.84 6.17 5.25
N ALA A 54 6.28 5.67 4.15
CA ALA A 54 6.24 4.24 3.82
C ALA A 54 6.93 3.85 2.48
N CYS A 55 7.48 4.80 1.72
CA CYS A 55 8.24 4.44 0.52
C CYS A 55 9.63 3.87 0.88
N GLY A 56 10.25 3.15 -0.05
CA GLY A 56 11.61 2.61 0.10
C GLY A 56 12.64 3.66 0.55
N PRO A 57 12.71 4.84 -0.09
CA PRO A 57 13.56 5.94 0.37
C PRO A 57 13.25 6.42 1.79
N ALA A 58 11.98 6.39 2.23
CA ALA A 58 11.62 6.72 3.61
C ALA A 58 12.14 5.67 4.60
N ILE A 59 12.06 4.38 4.27
CA ILE A 59 12.68 3.30 5.05
C ILE A 59 14.19 3.52 5.13
N GLU A 60 14.85 3.73 4.00
CA GLU A 60 16.31 3.91 3.93
C GLU A 60 16.78 5.13 4.72
N ALA A 61 16.13 6.29 4.54
CA ALA A 61 16.46 7.50 5.28
C ALA A 61 16.21 7.35 6.79
N ARG A 62 15.17 6.62 7.19
CA ARG A 62 14.86 6.38 8.61
C ARG A 62 15.86 5.44 9.28
N TRP A 63 16.24 4.36 8.60
CA TRP A 63 17.04 3.28 9.19
C TRP A 63 18.52 3.29 8.75
N GLN A 64 18.92 4.24 7.90
CA GLN A 64 20.25 4.37 7.33
C GLN A 64 20.74 3.08 6.62
N THR A 65 19.79 2.25 6.21
CA THR A 65 20.01 0.96 5.55
C THR A 65 18.88 0.73 4.56
N SER A 66 19.21 0.30 3.33
CA SER A 66 18.21 -0.08 2.34
C SER A 66 17.28 -1.15 2.91
N GLY A 67 15.98 -1.04 2.63
CA GLY A 67 15.01 -2.05 3.07
C GLY A 67 15.35 -3.46 2.60
N ARG A 68 16.08 -3.61 1.49
CA ARG A 68 16.52 -4.93 0.99
C ARG A 68 17.56 -5.62 1.88
N ASP A 69 18.31 -4.83 2.64
CA ASP A 69 19.44 -5.30 3.45
C ASP A 69 19.07 -5.39 4.94
N LEU A 70 17.86 -4.96 5.32
CA LEU A 70 17.34 -5.11 6.68
C LEU A 70 16.97 -6.58 6.96
N ALA A 71 17.34 -7.07 8.14
CA ALA A 71 16.97 -8.41 8.59
C ALA A 71 15.43 -8.56 8.68
N PRO A 72 14.85 -9.76 8.43
CA PRO A 72 13.40 -9.98 8.51
C PRO A 72 12.77 -9.65 9.87
N GLU A 73 13.55 -9.70 10.95
CA GLU A 73 13.11 -9.41 12.32
C GLU A 73 13.28 -7.94 12.71
N HIS A 74 13.82 -7.11 11.81
CA HIS A 74 14.11 -5.71 12.09
C HIS A 74 12.82 -4.92 12.45
N PRO A 75 12.84 -4.02 13.46
CA PRO A 75 11.65 -3.29 13.90
C PRO A 75 11.04 -2.38 12.81
N ALA A 76 11.80 -2.06 11.76
CA ALA A 76 11.31 -1.35 10.58
C ALA A 76 10.03 -1.96 10.01
N TRP A 77 9.94 -3.30 9.98
CA TRP A 77 8.81 -3.98 9.34
C TRP A 77 7.51 -3.86 10.14
N ALA A 78 7.59 -3.80 11.47
CA ALA A 78 6.43 -3.55 12.31
C ALA A 78 5.92 -2.11 12.19
N LEU A 79 6.82 -1.16 11.98
CA LEU A 79 6.46 0.24 11.71
C LEU A 79 5.86 0.40 10.30
N GLU A 80 6.52 -0.19 9.30
CA GLU A 80 6.07 -0.19 7.90
C GLU A 80 4.69 -0.81 7.76
N ALA A 81 4.48 -1.99 8.33
CA ALA A 81 3.18 -2.65 8.35
C ALA A 81 2.09 -1.83 9.07
N HIS A 82 2.46 -0.97 10.02
CA HIS A 82 1.51 -0.07 10.67
C HIS A 82 1.09 1.07 9.74
N TYR A 83 2.05 1.76 9.11
CA TYR A 83 1.74 2.84 8.18
C TYR A 83 0.96 2.37 6.95
N LEU A 84 1.36 1.24 6.37
CA LEU A 84 0.63 0.62 5.27
C LEU A 84 -0.80 0.25 5.69
N ALA A 85 -0.99 -0.25 6.92
CA ALA A 85 -2.32 -0.60 7.41
C ALA A 85 -3.23 0.63 7.59
N LEU A 86 -2.70 1.77 8.05
CA LEU A 86 -3.45 3.02 8.14
C LEU A 86 -3.98 3.45 6.76
N GLY A 87 -3.12 3.45 5.74
CA GLY A 87 -3.53 3.80 4.39
C GLY A 87 -4.51 2.78 3.79
N VAL A 88 -4.26 1.48 3.97
CA VAL A 88 -5.16 0.41 3.52
C VAL A 88 -6.54 0.52 4.19
N THR A 89 -6.60 0.78 5.49
CA THR A 89 -7.88 1.01 6.19
C THR A 89 -8.64 2.19 5.60
N ASN A 90 -7.97 3.31 5.31
CA ASN A 90 -8.59 4.44 4.64
C ASN A 90 -9.16 4.05 3.26
N ILE A 91 -8.39 3.33 2.45
CA ILE A 91 -8.85 2.85 1.13
C ILE A 91 -10.06 1.91 1.27
N THR A 92 -10.03 0.98 2.22
CA THR A 92 -11.15 0.07 2.50
C THR A 92 -12.43 0.85 2.82
N LEU A 93 -12.33 1.86 3.69
CA LEU A 93 -13.49 2.65 4.11
C LEU A 93 -14.00 3.62 3.03
N MET A 94 -13.12 4.13 2.17
CA MET A 94 -13.50 5.08 1.12
C MET A 94 -14.01 4.40 -0.15
N LEU A 95 -13.35 3.33 -0.59
CA LEU A 95 -13.62 2.70 -1.88
C LEU A 95 -14.33 1.35 -1.77
N SER A 96 -14.32 0.72 -0.59
CA SER A 96 -14.86 -0.63 -0.37
C SER A 96 -14.46 -1.63 -1.48
N PRO A 97 -13.17 -1.71 -1.86
CA PRO A 97 -12.75 -2.57 -2.94
C PRO A 97 -13.00 -4.04 -2.58
N GLN A 98 -13.20 -4.89 -3.58
CA GLN A 98 -13.34 -6.34 -3.39
C GLN A 98 -12.00 -7.05 -3.15
N ARG A 99 -10.89 -6.40 -3.53
CA ARG A 99 -9.53 -6.89 -3.35
C ARG A 99 -8.54 -5.74 -3.34
N ILE A 100 -7.49 -5.84 -2.54
CA ILE A 100 -6.37 -4.91 -2.48
C ILE A 100 -5.11 -5.66 -2.87
N ILE A 101 -4.41 -5.16 -3.90
CA ILE A 101 -3.19 -5.79 -4.42
C ILE A 101 -2.01 -4.88 -4.09
N LEU A 102 -1.09 -5.38 -3.28
CA LEU A 102 0.10 -4.64 -2.84
C LEU A 102 1.34 -5.26 -3.47
N GLY A 103 2.06 -4.47 -4.26
CA GLY A 103 3.32 -4.87 -4.89
C GLY A 103 4.32 -3.73 -4.90
N GLY A 104 5.48 -3.95 -5.52
CA GLY A 104 6.62 -3.04 -5.48
C GLY A 104 7.69 -3.51 -4.50
N GLY A 105 8.91 -2.98 -4.63
CA GLY A 105 10.09 -3.54 -3.97
C GLY A 105 10.05 -3.55 -2.44
N VAL A 106 9.23 -2.71 -1.79
CA VAL A 106 9.02 -2.82 -0.34
C VAL A 106 8.17 -4.04 0.00
N MET A 107 7.16 -4.34 -0.82
CA MET A 107 6.27 -5.49 -0.63
C MET A 107 6.88 -6.83 -1.04
N ASP A 108 8.10 -6.83 -1.62
CA ASP A 108 8.90 -8.06 -1.78
C ASP A 108 9.33 -8.64 -0.41
N GLN A 109 9.24 -7.84 0.66
CA GLN A 109 9.44 -8.27 2.05
C GLN A 109 8.17 -8.93 2.59
N GLU A 110 8.01 -10.22 2.29
CA GLU A 110 6.77 -10.98 2.55
C GLU A 110 6.33 -10.97 4.03
N GLN A 111 7.27 -10.81 4.97
CA GLN A 111 7.01 -10.70 6.40
C GLN A 111 6.08 -9.52 6.77
N ILE A 112 5.95 -8.50 5.91
CA ILE A 112 5.05 -7.37 6.11
C ILE A 112 3.58 -7.80 6.10
N PHE A 113 3.19 -8.73 5.22
CA PHE A 113 1.78 -9.07 4.98
C PHE A 113 1.02 -9.54 6.22
N PRO A 114 1.53 -10.49 7.04
CA PRO A 114 0.85 -10.90 8.26
C PRO A 114 0.62 -9.75 9.25
N MET A 115 1.64 -8.90 9.46
CA MET A 115 1.55 -7.75 10.36
C MET A 115 0.57 -6.70 9.85
N LEU A 116 0.63 -6.39 8.55
CA LEU A 116 -0.26 -5.46 7.87
C LEU A 116 -1.72 -5.89 8.05
N ARG A 117 -2.04 -7.15 7.70
CA ARG A 117 -3.40 -7.70 7.76
C ARG A 117 -3.96 -7.62 9.19
N LYS A 118 -3.16 -8.04 10.18
CA LYS A 118 -3.51 -7.92 11.59
C LYS A 118 -3.79 -6.47 12.01
N ASN A 119 -2.93 -5.53 11.58
CA ASN A 119 -3.11 -4.11 11.87
C ASN A 119 -4.39 -3.55 11.22
N VAL A 120 -4.69 -3.93 9.97
CA VAL A 120 -5.93 -3.52 9.28
C VAL A 120 -7.17 -4.00 10.03
N GLN A 121 -7.22 -5.27 10.46
CA GLN A 121 -8.34 -5.78 11.26
C GLN A 121 -8.49 -5.03 12.58
N ALA A 122 -7.38 -4.78 13.28
CA ALA A 122 -7.38 -4.04 14.54
C ALA A 122 -7.88 -2.60 14.36
N LEU A 123 -7.42 -1.91 13.30
CA LEU A 123 -7.84 -0.54 12.98
C LEU A 123 -9.31 -0.45 12.56
N LEU A 124 -9.82 -1.47 11.83
CA LEU A 124 -11.24 -1.54 11.48
C LEU A 124 -12.12 -1.88 12.69
N ASN A 125 -11.56 -2.47 13.74
CA ASN A 125 -12.21 -2.70 15.03
C ASN A 125 -13.63 -3.30 14.92
N GLY A 126 -13.81 -4.28 14.01
CA GLY A 126 -15.10 -4.92 13.78
C GLY A 126 -16.17 -4.03 13.14
N TYR A 127 -15.84 -2.85 12.61
CA TYR A 127 -16.80 -1.99 11.94
C TYR A 127 -17.29 -2.58 10.60
N VAL A 128 -16.36 -3.13 9.81
CA VAL A 128 -16.69 -3.77 8.53
C VAL A 128 -16.89 -5.27 8.73
N GLN A 129 -18.17 -5.65 8.86
CA GLN A 129 -18.61 -7.02 9.13
C GLN A 129 -18.72 -7.85 7.84
N LYS A 130 -17.57 -8.14 7.20
CA LYS A 130 -17.47 -8.92 5.96
C LYS A 130 -16.48 -10.06 6.13
N ALA A 131 -16.81 -11.25 5.61
CA ALA A 131 -15.99 -12.46 5.74
C ALA A 131 -14.59 -12.25 5.15
N GLU A 132 -14.49 -11.50 4.04
CA GLU A 132 -13.24 -11.10 3.40
C GLU A 132 -12.29 -10.36 4.35
N ILE A 133 -12.81 -9.63 5.34
CA ILE A 133 -12.00 -8.88 6.31
C ILE A 133 -11.85 -9.65 7.63
N LEU A 134 -12.89 -10.33 8.10
CA LEU A 134 -12.88 -11.02 9.39
C LEU A 134 -12.18 -12.38 9.35
N GLU A 135 -12.37 -13.12 8.26
CA GLU A 135 -12.00 -14.53 8.16
C GLU A 135 -11.00 -14.79 7.03
N HIS A 136 -11.06 -14.04 5.92
CA HIS A 136 -10.30 -14.28 4.70
C HIS A 136 -9.43 -13.08 4.28
N ILE A 137 -8.85 -12.39 5.26
CA ILE A 137 -8.08 -11.16 4.98
C ILE A 137 -6.83 -11.39 4.12
N ASP A 138 -6.31 -12.61 4.14
CA ASP A 138 -5.22 -13.05 3.30
C ASP A 138 -5.60 -13.23 1.82
N GLU A 139 -6.89 -13.39 1.51
CA GLU A 139 -7.44 -13.37 0.16
C GLU A 139 -7.89 -11.96 -0.27
N TYR A 140 -8.16 -11.09 0.71
CA TYR A 140 -8.54 -9.69 0.51
C TYR A 140 -7.34 -8.80 0.19
N ILE A 141 -6.26 -8.90 0.98
CA ILE A 141 -5.01 -8.15 0.78
C ILE A 141 -3.93 -9.11 0.31
N VAL A 142 -3.57 -9.04 -0.96
CA VAL A 142 -2.74 -10.03 -1.64
C VAL A 142 -1.52 -9.42 -2.33
N PRO A 143 -0.43 -10.19 -2.55
CA PRO A 143 0.59 -9.83 -3.52
C PRO A 143 0.04 -9.91 -4.96
N PRO A 144 0.68 -9.26 -5.95
CA PRO A 144 0.28 -9.37 -7.34
C PRO A 144 0.54 -10.78 -7.89
N GLY A 145 -0.50 -11.45 -8.39
CA GLY A 145 -0.35 -12.77 -9.03
C GLY A 145 0.51 -12.77 -10.30
N LEU A 146 0.67 -11.61 -10.94
CA LEU A 146 1.56 -11.42 -12.09
C LEU A 146 2.99 -11.01 -11.68
N GLY A 147 3.26 -10.89 -10.38
CA GLY A 147 4.50 -10.38 -9.83
C GLY A 147 4.85 -9.00 -10.39
N ASN A 148 6.14 -8.79 -10.66
CA ASN A 148 6.68 -7.55 -11.22
C ASN A 148 6.25 -7.26 -12.67
N ARG A 149 5.47 -8.15 -13.30
CA ARG A 149 4.96 -7.95 -14.66
C ARG A 149 3.60 -7.26 -14.71
N ALA A 150 2.94 -7.03 -13.57
CA ALA A 150 1.60 -6.45 -13.54
C ALA A 150 1.51 -5.10 -14.31
N GLY A 151 2.51 -4.24 -14.16
CA GLY A 151 2.56 -2.95 -14.86
C GLY A 151 2.67 -3.08 -16.38
N VAL A 152 3.65 -3.85 -16.87
CA VAL A 152 3.86 -4.03 -18.33
C VAL A 152 2.69 -4.76 -18.99
N LEU A 153 2.12 -5.77 -18.32
CA LEU A 153 0.94 -6.48 -18.82
C LEU A 153 -0.31 -5.60 -18.81
N GLY A 154 -0.45 -4.70 -17.82
CA GLY A 154 -1.49 -3.69 -17.81
C GLY A 154 -1.40 -2.72 -19.00
N ALA A 155 -0.19 -2.29 -19.37
CA ALA A 155 0.01 -1.46 -20.56
C ALA A 155 -0.38 -2.19 -21.86
N ILE A 156 -0.07 -3.48 -21.97
CA ILE A 156 -0.51 -4.31 -23.11
C ILE A 156 -2.04 -4.42 -23.13
N ALA A 157 -2.67 -4.64 -21.97
CA ALA A 157 -4.14 -4.68 -21.88
C ALA A 157 -4.79 -3.35 -22.31
N LEU A 158 -4.20 -2.20 -21.97
CA LEU A 158 -4.67 -0.90 -22.46
C LEU A 158 -4.55 -0.79 -23.98
N ALA A 159 -3.46 -1.28 -24.58
CA ALA A 159 -3.29 -1.28 -26.03
C ALA A 159 -4.31 -2.20 -26.74
N MET A 160 -4.62 -3.36 -26.15
CA MET A 160 -5.66 -4.26 -26.65
C MET A 160 -7.04 -3.59 -26.62
N ASN A 161 -7.42 -2.98 -25.49
CA ASN A 161 -8.69 -2.26 -25.36
C ASN A 161 -8.80 -1.11 -26.37
N ALA A 162 -7.71 -0.38 -26.64
CA ALA A 162 -7.69 0.70 -27.62
C ALA A 162 -7.79 0.20 -29.09
N ALA A 163 -7.36 -1.03 -29.36
CA ALA A 163 -7.47 -1.65 -30.69
C ALA A 163 -8.87 -2.23 -30.95
N GLU A 164 -9.62 -2.55 -29.90
CA GLU A 164 -10.99 -3.07 -29.96
C GLU A 164 -12.07 -1.97 -29.94
N ALA A 165 -11.70 -0.73 -29.61
CA ALA A 165 -12.58 0.44 -29.56
C ALA A 165 -12.73 1.14 -30.93
#